data_AF-A0A5K3FF00-F1
#
_entry.id   AF-A0A5K3FF00-F1
#
_cell.length_a   1.000
_cell.length_b   1.000
_cell.length_c   1.000
_cell.angle_alpha   90.00
_cell.angle_beta   90.00
_cell.angle_gamma   90.00
#
_symmetry.space_group_name_H-M   'P 1'
#
loop_
_entity.id
_entity.type
_entity.pdbx_description
1 polymer ?
#
loop_
_entity_poly.entity_id
_entity_poly.type
_entity_poly.pdbx_seq_one_letter_code
_entity_poly.pdbx_strand_id
1 'polypeptide(L)'
;MMCLVGAVPTIWPMNSSTPCLSIVFRFALWFGLSPFLQLVDGKWREVFVNAVNPVNPNELGDQLSFFVSRSLTMACETYLPLAGDLSGKNCVEVCPEAGAIVQKLAARIAADGGAALVIDYGHCGEKGDTLRAFKNHQLHDPLRDPGEADITADVDFAFLHRSIEATKEQVIVHGPVSQAYFLVHMGILMRVKALVEKAKCEEDKKSLIAATEMLIASRHMGKRFKFMAICPGRGDREKQHIPAGFHPTWEGAET
;
A
#
# COMPACT_ATOMS: atom_id res chain seq x y z
N MET A 1 -18.20 -16.98 -39.53
CA MET A 1 -17.87 -17.19 -38.10
C MET A 1 -16.42 -16.80 -37.92
N MET A 2 -16.18 -15.53 -37.60
CA MET A 2 -14.87 -14.88 -37.71
C MET A 2 -14.28 -14.80 -36.30
N CYS A 3 -13.23 -15.58 -36.07
CA CYS A 3 -12.51 -15.65 -34.79
C CYS A 3 -11.53 -14.46 -34.74
N LEU A 4 -11.86 -13.41 -33.99
CA LEU A 4 -10.93 -12.32 -33.68
C LEU A 4 -10.13 -12.72 -32.44
N VAL A 5 -9.06 -13.47 -32.64
CA VAL A 5 -7.97 -13.54 -31.65
C VAL A 5 -7.01 -12.39 -31.98
N GLY A 6 -7.39 -11.18 -31.57
CA GLY A 6 -6.49 -10.02 -31.62
C GLY A 6 -5.51 -10.10 -30.45
N ALA A 7 -4.22 -10.05 -30.72
CA ALA A 7 -3.22 -9.83 -29.67
C ALA A 7 -3.51 -8.49 -28.98
N VAL A 8 -3.59 -8.48 -27.65
CA VAL A 8 -3.68 -7.23 -26.89
C VAL A 8 -2.34 -6.51 -27.03
N PRO A 9 -2.28 -5.31 -27.64
CA PRO A 9 -1.01 -4.61 -27.81
C PRO A 9 -0.43 -4.28 -26.43
N THR A 10 0.77 -4.79 -26.16
CA THR A 10 1.55 -4.40 -24.99
C THR A 10 2.46 -3.26 -25.42
N ILE A 11 2.13 -2.06 -24.96
CA ILE A 11 2.89 -0.84 -25.23
C ILE A 11 3.55 -0.45 -23.91
N TRP A 12 4.80 -0.01 -23.96
CA TRP A 12 5.49 0.63 -22.83
C TRP A 12 5.52 2.16 -23.04
N PRO A 13 4.44 2.91 -22.77
CA PRO A 13 4.49 4.36 -22.92
C PRO A 13 4.89 5.04 -21.61
N MET A 14 5.50 6.24 -21.72
CA MET A 14 5.60 7.20 -20.60
C MET A 14 4.46 8.23 -20.57
N ASN A 15 3.59 8.29 -21.59
CA ASN A 15 2.40 9.15 -21.57
C ASN A 15 1.45 8.81 -22.73
N SER A 16 0.18 8.58 -22.43
CA SER A 16 -0.90 8.44 -23.43
C SER A 16 -2.12 9.15 -22.91
N SER A 17 -2.83 9.95 -23.73
CA SER A 17 -4.00 10.76 -23.34
C SER A 17 -5.34 10.00 -23.31
N THR A 18 -5.32 8.67 -23.26
CA THR A 18 -6.52 7.84 -23.29
C THR A 18 -6.97 7.43 -21.88
N PRO A 19 -8.28 7.19 -21.65
CA PRO A 19 -8.75 6.55 -20.42
C PRO A 19 -8.04 5.22 -20.22
N CYS A 20 -7.52 4.96 -19.02
CA CYS A 20 -6.83 3.71 -18.69
C CYS A 20 -7.16 3.18 -17.30
N LEU A 21 -7.10 1.86 -17.12
CA LEU A 21 -7.11 1.22 -15.81
C LEU A 21 -5.67 1.06 -15.34
N SER A 22 -5.30 1.76 -14.27
CA SER A 22 -3.99 1.64 -13.63
C SER A 22 -4.07 0.73 -12.42
N ILE A 23 -3.47 -0.45 -12.48
CA ILE A 23 -3.38 -1.36 -11.33
C ILE A 23 -1.98 -1.22 -10.74
N VAL A 24 -1.88 -0.80 -9.48
CA VAL A 24 -0.61 -0.71 -8.77
C VAL A 24 -0.62 -1.70 -7.61
N PHE A 25 0.20 -2.75 -7.76
CA PHE A 25 0.35 -3.83 -6.79
C PHE A 25 1.70 -3.70 -6.08
N ARG A 26 1.72 -3.79 -4.74
CA ARG A 26 2.90 -3.55 -3.90
C ARG A 26 3.45 -2.13 -4.08
N PHE A 27 2.56 -1.16 -3.89
CA PHE A 27 2.79 0.27 -4.02
C PHE A 27 4.07 0.76 -3.31
N ALA A 28 4.34 0.35 -2.07
CA ALA A 28 5.44 0.87 -1.25
C ALA A 28 6.81 0.21 -1.46
N LEU A 29 6.91 -0.93 -2.16
CA LEU A 29 8.22 -1.59 -2.35
C LEU A 29 9.17 -0.85 -3.30
N TRP A 30 8.71 0.23 -3.91
CA TRP A 30 9.46 0.98 -4.92
C TRP A 30 9.92 2.37 -4.46
N PHE A 31 9.50 2.83 -3.28
CA PHE A 31 9.80 4.18 -2.81
C PHE A 31 11.07 4.24 -1.98
N GLY A 32 11.77 5.37 -2.07
CA GLY A 32 12.88 5.67 -1.16
C GLY A 32 12.39 5.67 0.29
N LEU A 33 13.28 5.35 1.24
CA LEU A 33 12.97 5.29 2.67
C LEU A 33 12.21 6.54 3.13
N SER A 34 11.00 6.30 3.65
CA SER A 34 10.11 7.29 4.25
C SER A 34 10.76 7.96 5.46
N PRO A 35 10.68 9.30 5.63
CA PRO A 35 11.04 9.93 6.90
C PRO A 35 10.24 9.31 8.05
N PHE A 36 10.99 8.76 9.00
CA PHE A 36 10.48 8.25 10.26
C PHE A 36 10.64 9.36 11.30
N LEU A 37 9.52 9.79 11.90
CA LEU A 37 9.49 10.86 12.89
C LEU A 37 9.10 10.28 14.25
N GLN A 38 9.79 10.69 15.30
CA GLN A 38 9.55 10.23 16.66
C GLN A 38 9.34 11.41 17.61
N LEU A 39 8.44 11.24 18.58
CA LEU A 39 8.20 12.20 19.64
C LEU A 39 9.20 11.94 20.78
N VAL A 40 10.08 12.90 21.03
CA VAL A 40 11.09 12.84 22.11
C VAL A 40 10.99 14.11 22.93
N ASP A 41 10.81 13.97 24.25
CA ASP A 41 10.64 15.09 25.19
C ASP A 41 9.59 16.12 24.75
N GLY A 42 8.46 15.61 24.22
CA GLY A 42 7.35 16.44 23.73
C GLY A 42 7.62 17.16 22.41
N LYS A 43 8.71 16.85 21.71
CA LYS A 43 9.06 17.45 20.42
C LYS A 43 9.24 16.38 19.35
N TRP A 44 8.64 16.59 18.19
CA TRP A 44 8.87 15.73 17.03
C TRP A 44 10.28 15.93 16.48
N ARG A 45 10.90 14.81 16.12
CA ARG A 45 12.26 14.71 15.62
C ARG A 45 12.35 13.67 14.53
N GLU A 46 13.29 13.87 13.61
CA GLU A 46 13.54 12.92 12.53
C GLU A 46 14.51 11.84 13.01
N VAL A 47 14.26 10.59 12.61
CA VAL A 47 15.14 9.45 12.86
C VAL A 47 16.05 9.24 11.65
N PHE A 48 17.35 9.21 11.93
CA PHE A 48 18.42 8.97 10.98
C PHE A 48 19.08 7.62 11.25
N VAL A 49 19.81 7.11 10.26
CA VAL A 49 20.75 6.01 10.43
C VAL A 49 22.15 6.59 10.52
N ASN A 50 22.88 6.26 11.57
CA ASN A 50 24.26 6.68 11.78
C ASN A 50 25.21 5.49 11.75
N ALA A 51 26.40 5.69 11.20
CA ALA A 51 27.49 4.74 11.33
C ALA A 51 28.08 4.80 12.75
N VAL A 52 28.30 3.62 13.34
CA VAL A 52 28.92 3.45 14.64
C VAL A 52 30.18 2.60 14.49
N ASN A 53 31.20 2.89 15.31
CA ASN A 53 32.36 2.01 15.39
C ASN A 53 31.89 0.71 16.04
N PRO A 54 31.97 -0.44 15.35
CA PRO A 54 31.47 -1.68 15.88
C PRO A 54 32.27 -2.04 17.14
N VAL A 55 31.57 -2.39 18.21
CA VAL A 55 32.21 -2.89 19.45
C VAL A 55 32.97 -4.19 19.14
N ASN A 56 32.44 -4.98 18.21
CA ASN A 56 33.10 -6.15 17.64
C ASN A 56 33.28 -6.00 16.11
N PRO A 57 34.52 -5.79 15.60
CA PRO A 57 34.76 -5.60 14.17
C PRO A 57 34.43 -6.81 13.29
N ASN A 58 34.16 -7.98 13.88
CA ASN A 58 33.75 -9.19 13.17
C ASN A 58 32.23 -9.34 13.02
N GLU A 59 31.43 -8.48 13.66
CA GLU A 59 29.97 -8.46 13.50
C GLU A 59 29.55 -7.26 12.64
N LEU A 60 29.19 -7.52 11.37
CA LEU A 60 28.75 -6.48 10.44
C LEU A 60 27.48 -5.73 10.89
N GLY A 61 26.65 -6.35 11.74
CA GLY A 61 25.42 -5.77 12.26
C GLY A 61 25.63 -4.61 13.24
N ASP A 62 26.82 -4.46 13.83
CA ASP A 62 27.14 -3.44 14.83
C ASP A 62 27.60 -2.11 14.21
N GLN A 63 27.47 -1.95 12.88
CA GLN A 63 28.01 -0.78 12.16
C GLN A 63 27.00 0.35 11.98
N LEU A 64 25.70 0.09 12.16
CA LEU A 64 24.62 1.06 11.95
C LEU A 64 23.70 1.14 13.18
N SER A 65 23.20 2.32 13.48
CA SER A 65 22.22 2.53 14.55
C SER A 65 21.23 3.63 14.20
N PHE A 66 19.99 3.49 14.68
CA PHE A 66 19.02 4.59 14.61
C PHE A 66 19.37 5.68 15.61
N PHE A 67 19.31 6.93 15.16
CA PHE A 67 19.57 8.11 15.99
C PHE A 67 18.56 9.22 15.70
N VAL A 68 18.10 9.89 16.75
CA VAL A 68 17.11 10.97 16.65
C VAL A 68 17.79 12.32 16.47
N SER A 69 17.31 13.15 15.54
CA SER A 69 17.85 14.48 15.27
C SER A 69 17.90 15.34 16.54
N ARG A 70 18.99 16.11 16.71
CA ARG A 70 19.14 17.01 17.87
C ARG A 70 18.25 18.25 17.75
N SER A 71 18.08 18.72 16.52
CA SER A 71 17.26 19.87 16.17
C SER A 71 16.11 19.45 15.27
N LEU A 72 15.12 20.34 15.16
CA LEU A 72 14.08 20.23 14.16
C LEU A 72 14.72 20.33 12.76
N THR A 73 14.35 19.41 11.87
CA THR A 73 14.84 19.38 10.48
C THR A 73 13.79 19.95 9.54
N MET A 74 14.20 20.41 8.36
CA MET A 74 13.26 20.87 7.33
C MET A 74 12.28 19.76 6.91
N ALA A 75 12.75 18.51 6.84
CA ALA A 75 11.91 17.37 6.51
C ALA A 75 10.83 17.16 7.59
N CYS A 76 11.19 17.25 8.87
CA CYS A 76 10.22 17.18 9.96
C CYS A 76 9.18 18.31 9.88
N GLU A 77 9.60 19.57 9.67
CA GLU A 77 8.66 20.70 9.50
C GLU A 77 7.71 20.51 8.31
N THR A 78 8.21 19.96 7.20
CA THR A 78 7.46 19.82 5.95
C THR A 78 6.50 18.64 5.98
N TYR A 79 6.94 17.49 6.51
CA TYR A 79 6.21 16.23 6.39
C TYR A 79 5.34 15.89 7.59
N LEU A 80 5.64 16.41 8.78
CA LEU A 80 4.83 16.18 9.97
C LEU A 80 3.36 16.63 9.79
N PRO A 81 3.06 17.79 9.15
CA PRO A 81 1.67 18.17 8.85
C PRO A 81 0.93 17.17 7.95
N LEU A 82 1.66 16.38 7.15
CA LEU A 82 1.07 15.39 6.24
C LEU A 82 0.65 14.10 6.96
N ALA A 83 1.24 13.82 8.12
CA ALA A 83 0.96 12.62 8.93
C ALA A 83 -0.47 12.59 9.50
N GLY A 84 -1.23 13.69 9.41
CA GLY A 84 -2.61 13.78 9.86
C GLY A 84 -2.72 13.98 11.38
N ASP A 85 -3.65 13.29 12.03
CA ASP A 85 -3.78 13.36 13.49
C ASP A 85 -2.60 12.67 14.19
N LEU A 86 -2.00 13.42 15.12
CA LEU A 86 -0.85 13.02 15.92
C LEU A 86 -1.25 12.68 17.37
N SER A 87 -2.54 12.80 17.71
CA SER A 87 -3.03 12.54 19.07
C SER A 87 -2.68 11.12 19.53
N GLY A 88 -2.03 11.01 20.69
CA GLY A 88 -1.62 9.72 21.27
C GLY A 88 -0.49 8.99 20.54
N LYS A 89 0.14 9.58 19.51
CA LYS A 89 1.23 8.96 18.75
C LYS A 89 2.60 9.35 19.28
N ASN A 90 3.49 8.35 19.33
CA ASN A 90 4.91 8.54 19.68
C ASN A 90 5.85 8.41 18.48
N CYS A 91 5.38 7.85 17.37
CA CYS A 91 6.10 7.75 16.11
C CYS A 91 5.12 7.85 14.93
N VAL A 92 5.60 8.37 13.80
CA VAL A 92 4.88 8.41 12.52
C VAL A 92 5.84 8.20 11.36
N GLU A 93 5.39 7.47 10.35
CA GLU A 93 6.06 7.28 9.08
C GLU A 93 5.31 8.07 8.00
N VAL A 94 6.03 8.85 7.19
CA VAL A 94 5.42 9.60 6.08
C VAL A 94 6.18 9.26 4.80
N CYS A 95 5.47 8.92 3.71
CA CYS A 95 6.08 8.65 2.41
C CYS A 95 5.66 9.73 1.38
N PRO A 96 6.39 10.86 1.27
CA PRO A 96 6.00 11.95 0.37
C PRO A 96 5.89 11.52 -1.09
N GLU A 97 6.75 10.59 -1.53
CA GLU A 97 6.77 10.06 -2.90
C GLU A 97 5.47 9.30 -3.23
N ALA A 98 5.01 8.44 -2.32
CA ALA A 98 3.73 7.76 -2.42
C ALA A 98 2.57 8.75 -2.59
N GLY A 99 2.60 9.84 -1.81
CA GLY A 99 1.66 10.97 -1.92
C GLY A 99 1.69 11.61 -3.31
N ALA A 100 2.88 11.97 -3.80
CA ALA A 100 3.05 12.59 -5.12
C ALA A 100 2.55 11.69 -6.27
N ILE A 101 2.67 10.37 -6.15
CA ILE A 101 2.19 9.43 -7.17
C ILE A 101 0.67 9.35 -7.17
N VAL A 102 0.03 9.21 -6.00
CA VAL A 102 -1.45 9.18 -5.98
C VAL A 102 -2.06 10.50 -6.43
N GLN A 103 -1.38 11.62 -6.20
CA GLN A 103 -1.77 12.94 -6.74
C GLN A 103 -1.70 12.97 -8.28
N LYS A 104 -0.63 12.44 -8.87
CA LYS A 104 -0.51 12.31 -10.34
C LYS A 104 -1.58 11.39 -10.92
N LEU A 105 -1.87 10.27 -10.25
CA LEU A 105 -2.95 9.35 -10.65
C LEU A 105 -4.31 10.06 -10.60
N ALA A 106 -4.59 10.80 -9.53
CA ALA A 106 -5.82 11.58 -9.38
C ALA A 106 -5.99 12.59 -10.51
N ALA A 107 -4.95 13.40 -10.79
CA ALA A 107 -4.97 14.37 -11.88
C ALA A 107 -5.19 13.71 -13.25
N ARG A 108 -4.52 12.57 -13.50
CA ARG A 108 -4.68 11.80 -14.73
C ARG A 108 -6.11 11.27 -14.91
N ILE A 109 -6.67 10.64 -13.88
CA ILE A 109 -8.04 10.12 -13.91
C ILE A 109 -9.04 11.27 -14.04
N ALA A 110 -8.80 12.38 -13.35
CA ALA A 110 -9.63 13.56 -13.40
C ALA A 110 -9.59 14.26 -14.76
N ALA A 111 -8.52 14.12 -15.56
CA ALA A 111 -8.37 14.74 -16.87
C ALA A 111 -8.84 13.82 -18.01
N ASP A 112 -8.48 12.54 -17.96
CA ASP A 112 -8.63 11.61 -19.07
C ASP A 112 -9.63 10.48 -18.81
N GLY A 113 -10.18 10.39 -17.59
CA GLY A 113 -10.99 9.27 -17.15
C GLY A 113 -10.15 8.01 -16.87
N GLY A 114 -10.83 6.87 -16.69
CA GLY A 114 -10.19 5.63 -16.24
C GLY A 114 -10.31 5.43 -14.74
N ALA A 115 -9.51 4.54 -14.16
CA ALA A 115 -9.51 4.29 -12.72
C ALA A 115 -8.15 3.77 -12.26
N ALA A 116 -7.88 3.85 -10.96
CA ALA A 116 -6.74 3.19 -10.34
C ALA A 116 -7.16 2.24 -9.22
N LEU A 117 -6.42 1.15 -9.05
CA LEU A 117 -6.55 0.22 -7.92
C LEU A 117 -5.19 0.08 -7.25
N VAL A 118 -5.08 0.59 -6.01
CA VAL A 118 -3.89 0.53 -5.17
C VAL A 118 -4.04 -0.63 -4.20
N ILE A 119 -3.08 -1.56 -4.22
CA ILE A 119 -3.10 -2.78 -3.42
C ILE A 119 -1.78 -2.93 -2.68
N ASP A 120 -1.83 -2.91 -1.35
CA ASP A 120 -0.65 -3.17 -0.53
C ASP A 120 -0.95 -3.62 0.90
N TYR A 121 0.07 -4.09 1.60
CA TYR A 121 0.03 -4.25 3.05
C TYR A 121 0.02 -2.86 3.70
N GLY A 122 -0.91 -2.64 4.62
CA GLY A 122 -1.13 -1.29 5.12
C GLY A 122 -2.17 -1.15 6.23
N HIS A 123 -2.33 0.10 6.63
CA HIS A 123 -3.16 0.55 7.73
C HIS A 123 -3.83 1.89 7.37
N CYS A 124 -4.71 2.41 8.22
CA CYS A 124 -5.48 3.63 8.02
C CYS A 124 -5.05 4.73 9.03
N GLY A 125 -3.74 4.92 9.19
CA GLY A 125 -3.17 5.91 10.09
C GLY A 125 -2.99 5.49 11.56
N GLU A 126 -3.37 4.27 11.95
CA GLU A 126 -3.27 3.80 13.35
C GLU A 126 -1.87 3.30 13.77
N LYS A 127 -0.99 2.97 12.82
CA LYS A 127 0.37 2.51 13.11
C LYS A 127 1.39 3.64 12.97
N GLY A 128 2.50 3.50 13.68
CA GLY A 128 3.61 4.45 13.65
C GLY A 128 4.95 3.83 13.25
N ASP A 129 5.28 2.65 13.78
CA ASP A 129 6.51 1.91 13.45
C ASP A 129 6.18 0.63 12.69
N THR A 130 6.53 0.60 11.41
CA THR A 130 6.19 -0.48 10.49
C THR A 130 7.36 -0.95 9.63
N LEU A 131 8.51 -0.27 9.70
CA LEU A 131 9.75 -0.67 9.05
C LEU A 131 10.19 -2.07 9.50
N ARG A 132 10.32 -2.99 8.55
CA ARG A 132 10.77 -4.36 8.77
C ARG A 132 11.76 -4.75 7.68
N ALA A 133 12.60 -5.73 7.98
CA ALA A 133 13.38 -6.41 6.96
C ALA A 133 13.11 -7.91 6.98
N PHE A 134 13.23 -8.54 5.81
CA PHE A 134 13.12 -9.98 5.66
C PHE A 134 14.34 -10.54 4.92
N LYS A 135 14.95 -11.57 5.49
CA LYS A 135 16.06 -12.33 4.89
C LYS A 135 15.74 -13.81 5.01
N ASN A 136 15.86 -14.55 3.90
CA ASN A 136 15.56 -16.00 3.86
C ASN A 136 14.16 -16.37 4.42
N HIS A 137 13.14 -15.55 4.13
CA HIS A 137 11.75 -15.69 4.62
C HIS A 137 11.58 -15.56 6.15
N GLN A 138 12.54 -14.95 6.84
CA GLN A 138 12.47 -14.69 8.28
C GLN A 138 12.61 -13.20 8.56
N LEU A 139 12.01 -12.76 9.67
CA LEU A 139 12.17 -11.39 10.14
C LEU A 139 13.66 -11.15 10.44
N HIS A 140 14.18 -10.06 9.91
CA HIS A 140 15.57 -9.65 10.04
C HIS A 140 15.62 -8.21 10.53
N ASP A 141 16.71 -7.87 11.21
CA ASP A 141 16.95 -6.48 11.63
C ASP A 141 17.23 -5.63 10.38
N PRO A 142 16.50 -4.51 10.15
CA PRO A 142 16.71 -3.64 8.99
C PRO A 142 18.12 -3.07 8.84
N LEU A 143 18.87 -2.97 9.94
CA LEU A 143 20.23 -2.42 9.94
C LEU A 143 21.32 -3.50 9.82
N ARG A 144 20.95 -4.78 9.94
CA ARG A 144 21.87 -5.92 9.83
C ARG A 144 21.92 -6.38 8.37
N ASP A 145 23.09 -6.34 7.74
CA ASP A 145 23.31 -6.73 6.33
C ASP A 145 22.55 -5.84 5.29
N PRO A 146 22.80 -4.52 5.26
CA PRO A 146 22.15 -3.61 4.30
C PRO A 146 22.43 -4.03 2.86
N GLY A 147 21.37 -4.13 2.06
CA GLY A 147 21.43 -4.61 0.67
C GLY A 147 21.24 -6.12 0.50
N GLU A 148 21.28 -6.90 1.58
CA GLU A 148 21.04 -8.35 1.55
C GLU A 148 19.66 -8.78 2.10
N ALA A 149 18.95 -7.85 2.74
CA ALA A 149 17.60 -8.06 3.26
C ALA A 149 16.60 -7.17 2.53
N ASP A 150 15.39 -7.69 2.33
CA ASP A 150 14.27 -6.96 1.71
C ASP A 150 13.61 -6.06 2.75
N ILE A 151 13.63 -4.74 2.54
CA ILE A 151 13.08 -3.74 3.46
C ILE A 151 11.64 -3.40 3.04
N THR A 152 10.75 -3.32 4.01
CA THR A 152 9.32 -3.13 3.81
C THR A 152 8.71 -2.28 4.92
N ALA A 153 7.73 -1.44 4.58
CA ALA A 153 6.99 -0.60 5.53
C ALA A 153 5.51 -0.54 5.11
N ASP A 154 4.60 -0.64 6.07
CA ASP A 154 3.16 -0.70 5.81
C ASP A 154 2.70 0.64 5.18
N VAL A 155 1.84 0.59 4.17
CA VAL A 155 1.25 1.79 3.56
C VAL A 155 0.23 2.42 4.50
N ASP A 156 0.35 3.73 4.75
CA ASP A 156 -0.73 4.53 5.35
C ASP A 156 -1.74 4.96 4.27
N PHE A 157 -2.83 4.21 4.14
CA PHE A 157 -3.90 4.51 3.19
C PHE A 157 -4.69 5.77 3.55
N ALA A 158 -4.70 6.19 4.82
CA ALA A 158 -5.31 7.45 5.21
C ALA A 158 -4.46 8.64 4.72
N PHE A 159 -3.14 8.52 4.75
CA PHE A 159 -2.24 9.49 4.14
C PHE A 159 -2.42 9.55 2.61
N LEU A 160 -2.56 8.41 1.92
CA LEU A 160 -2.84 8.41 0.48
C LEU A 160 -4.16 9.11 0.15
N HIS A 161 -5.21 8.83 0.91
CA HIS A 161 -6.52 9.48 0.75
C HIS A 161 -6.41 11.00 0.90
N ARG A 162 -5.84 11.48 2.01
CA ARG A 162 -5.62 12.92 2.24
C ARG A 162 -4.78 13.56 1.15
N SER A 163 -3.76 12.85 0.66
CA SER A 163 -2.91 13.33 -0.43
C SER A 163 -3.69 13.56 -1.73
N ILE A 164 -4.64 12.67 -2.03
CA ILE A 164 -5.56 12.81 -3.17
C ILE A 164 -6.51 13.99 -2.96
N GLU A 165 -7.16 14.08 -1.79
CA GLU A 165 -8.09 15.16 -1.46
C GLU A 165 -7.43 16.55 -1.57
N ALA A 166 -6.16 16.66 -1.19
CA ALA A 166 -5.39 17.89 -1.27
C ALA A 166 -5.27 18.46 -2.70
N THR A 167 -5.40 17.61 -3.73
CA THR A 167 -5.36 18.05 -5.14
C THR A 167 -6.63 18.76 -5.58
N LYS A 168 -7.77 18.51 -4.89
CA LYS A 168 -9.11 18.97 -5.28
C LYS A 168 -9.54 18.55 -6.69
N GLU A 169 -8.92 17.50 -7.22
CA GLU A 169 -9.28 16.91 -8.50
C GLU A 169 -10.66 16.25 -8.42
N GLN A 170 -11.35 16.17 -9.56
CA GLN A 170 -12.69 15.57 -9.64
C GLN A 170 -12.62 14.03 -9.69
N VAL A 171 -12.14 13.44 -8.60
CA VAL A 171 -12.07 11.99 -8.39
C VAL A 171 -12.77 11.58 -7.11
N ILE A 172 -13.06 10.28 -6.98
CA ILE A 172 -13.64 9.66 -5.81
C ILE A 172 -12.74 8.53 -5.38
N VAL A 173 -12.40 8.52 -4.09
CA VAL A 173 -11.63 7.43 -3.50
C VAL A 173 -12.60 6.47 -2.83
N HIS A 174 -12.46 5.18 -3.11
CA HIS A 174 -13.22 4.11 -2.46
C HIS A 174 -12.29 3.23 -1.62
N GLY A 175 -12.75 2.86 -0.43
CA GLY A 175 -11.97 2.11 0.55
C GLY A 175 -11.11 3.03 1.44
N PRO A 176 -10.02 2.51 2.02
CA PRO A 176 -9.50 1.17 1.82
C PRO A 176 -10.45 0.08 2.36
N VAL A 177 -10.51 -1.07 1.69
CA VAL A 177 -11.15 -2.30 2.20
C VAL A 177 -10.10 -3.40 2.38
N SER A 178 -10.38 -4.40 3.21
CA SER A 178 -9.46 -5.53 3.37
C SER A 178 -9.40 -6.39 2.11
N GLN A 179 -8.27 -7.08 1.88
CA GLN A 179 -8.12 -8.02 0.77
C GLN A 179 -9.20 -9.11 0.79
N ALA A 180 -9.49 -9.67 1.96
CA ALA A 180 -10.53 -10.68 2.10
C ALA A 180 -11.87 -10.13 1.62
N TYR A 181 -12.23 -8.92 2.07
CA TYR A 181 -13.46 -8.26 1.69
C TYR A 181 -13.56 -8.08 0.17
N PHE A 182 -12.53 -7.47 -0.43
CA PHE A 182 -12.49 -7.21 -1.86
C PHE A 182 -12.61 -8.51 -2.68
N LEU A 183 -11.78 -9.52 -2.37
CA LEU A 183 -11.74 -10.77 -3.14
C LEU A 183 -13.05 -11.58 -3.03
N VAL A 184 -13.67 -11.59 -1.86
CA VAL A 184 -14.98 -12.25 -1.67
C VAL A 184 -16.06 -11.58 -2.52
N HIS A 185 -16.12 -10.25 -2.52
CA HIS A 185 -17.08 -9.50 -3.33
C HIS A 185 -16.78 -9.57 -4.83
N MET A 186 -15.53 -9.83 -5.21
CA MET A 186 -15.15 -10.16 -6.59
C MET A 186 -15.41 -11.63 -6.98
N GLY A 187 -15.96 -12.44 -6.06
CA GLY A 187 -16.42 -13.80 -6.35
C GLY A 187 -15.32 -14.88 -6.28
N ILE A 188 -14.26 -14.68 -5.50
CA ILE A 188 -13.15 -15.64 -5.38
C ILE A 188 -13.63 -17.06 -5.02
N LEU A 189 -14.62 -17.20 -4.13
CA LEU A 189 -15.12 -18.50 -3.70
C LEU A 189 -15.78 -19.28 -4.85
N MET A 190 -16.54 -18.58 -5.70
CA MET A 190 -17.17 -19.19 -6.88
C MET A 190 -16.11 -19.62 -7.90
N ARG A 191 -15.07 -18.80 -8.07
CA ARG A 191 -13.96 -19.12 -8.96
C ARG A 191 -13.18 -20.34 -8.47
N VAL A 192 -12.87 -20.41 -7.18
CA VAL A 192 -12.11 -21.51 -6.58
C VAL A 192 -12.90 -22.82 -6.65
N LYS A 193 -14.20 -22.80 -6.37
CA LYS A 193 -15.07 -23.98 -6.55
C LYS A 193 -14.98 -24.54 -7.97
N ALA A 194 -15.14 -23.68 -8.98
CA ALA A 194 -15.07 -24.10 -10.38
C ALA A 194 -13.68 -24.61 -10.79
N LEU A 195 -12.60 -24.10 -10.18
CA LEU A 195 -11.23 -24.57 -10.43
C LEU A 195 -10.98 -25.93 -9.77
N VAL A 196 -11.43 -26.12 -8.52
CA VAL A 196 -11.31 -27.39 -7.79
C VAL A 196 -12.09 -28.51 -8.49
N GLU A 197 -13.29 -28.22 -9.00
CA GLU A 197 -14.10 -29.19 -9.76
C GLU A 197 -13.41 -29.65 -11.05
N LYS A 198 -12.57 -28.80 -11.66
CA LYS A 198 -11.84 -29.09 -12.90
C LYS A 198 -10.43 -29.64 -12.67
N ALA A 199 -9.91 -29.59 -11.45
CA ALA A 199 -8.58 -30.06 -11.11
C ALA A 199 -8.50 -31.59 -11.23
N LYS A 200 -7.44 -32.07 -11.87
CA LYS A 200 -7.29 -33.49 -12.23
C LYS A 200 -6.74 -34.36 -11.11
N CYS A 201 -5.88 -33.80 -10.25
CA CYS A 201 -5.31 -34.50 -9.10
C CYS A 201 -5.75 -33.84 -7.78
N GLU A 202 -5.66 -34.60 -6.69
CA GLU A 202 -6.05 -34.12 -5.36
C GLU A 202 -5.06 -33.10 -4.80
N GLU A 203 -3.80 -33.17 -5.20
CA GLU A 203 -2.76 -32.21 -4.82
C GLU A 203 -3.11 -30.79 -5.31
N ASP A 204 -3.55 -30.65 -6.55
CA ASP A 204 -3.95 -29.35 -7.11
C ASP A 204 -5.17 -28.79 -6.38
N LYS A 205 -6.15 -29.64 -6.05
CA LYS A 205 -7.35 -29.24 -5.28
C LYS A 205 -6.95 -28.69 -3.91
N LYS A 206 -6.09 -29.41 -3.19
CA LYS A 206 -5.58 -28.98 -1.88
C LYS A 206 -4.78 -27.68 -1.99
N SER A 207 -3.94 -27.55 -3.02
CA SER A 207 -3.16 -26.33 -3.28
C SER A 207 -4.05 -25.12 -3.54
N LEU A 208 -5.09 -25.26 -4.37
CA LEU A 208 -6.07 -24.19 -4.64
C LEU A 208 -6.80 -23.74 -3.37
N ILE A 209 -7.23 -24.69 -2.54
CA ILE A 209 -7.90 -24.39 -1.27
C ILE A 209 -6.96 -23.66 -0.32
N ALA A 210 -5.72 -24.17 -0.15
CA ALA A 210 -4.73 -23.57 0.74
C ALA A 210 -4.30 -22.16 0.28
N ALA A 211 -4.11 -21.95 -1.03
CA ALA A 211 -3.81 -20.64 -1.59
C ALA A 211 -4.96 -19.65 -1.38
N THR A 212 -6.20 -20.11 -1.53
CA THR A 212 -7.39 -19.28 -1.26
C THR A 212 -7.44 -18.89 0.20
N GLU A 213 -7.23 -19.84 1.12
CA GLU A 213 -7.18 -19.57 2.56
C GLU A 213 -6.08 -18.56 2.91
N MET A 214 -4.89 -18.68 2.31
CA MET A 214 -3.82 -17.69 2.47
C MET A 214 -4.25 -16.27 2.07
N LEU A 215 -5.01 -16.14 0.97
CA LEU A 215 -5.46 -14.85 0.45
C LEU A 215 -6.57 -14.22 1.29
N ILE A 216 -7.52 -15.00 1.83
CA ILE A 216 -8.72 -14.44 2.48
C ILE A 216 -8.74 -14.56 4.01
N ALA A 217 -7.95 -15.46 4.60
CA ALA A 217 -7.99 -15.63 6.05
C ALA A 217 -7.33 -14.44 6.77
N SER A 218 -7.96 -13.99 7.86
CA SER A 218 -7.51 -12.83 8.64
C SER A 218 -6.12 -12.99 9.25
N ARG A 219 -5.74 -14.23 9.60
CA ARG A 219 -4.41 -14.57 10.15
C ARG A 219 -3.29 -14.50 9.10
N HIS A 220 -3.66 -14.51 7.82
CA HIS A 220 -2.75 -14.45 6.67
C HIS A 220 -2.86 -13.07 6.00
N MET A 221 -3.07 -13.02 4.68
CA MET A 221 -3.07 -11.77 3.92
C MET A 221 -4.40 -11.03 4.02
N GLY A 222 -5.50 -11.73 4.35
CA GLY A 222 -6.86 -11.23 4.21
C GLY A 222 -7.13 -9.89 4.92
N LYS A 223 -6.62 -9.72 6.14
CA LYS A 223 -6.74 -8.46 6.91
C LYS A 223 -5.57 -7.50 6.68
N ARG A 224 -4.39 -8.03 6.37
CA ARG A 224 -3.14 -7.24 6.27
C ARG A 224 -3.10 -6.38 5.01
N PHE A 225 -3.51 -6.95 3.88
CA PHE A 225 -3.60 -6.22 2.62
C PHE A 225 -4.87 -5.37 2.56
N LYS A 226 -4.72 -4.20 1.96
CA LYS A 226 -5.76 -3.21 1.73
C LYS A 226 -5.86 -2.89 0.25
N PHE A 227 -7.08 -2.60 -0.18
CA PHE A 227 -7.45 -2.25 -1.55
C PHE A 227 -8.10 -0.88 -1.52
N MET A 228 -7.60 0.05 -2.31
CA MET A 228 -8.15 1.40 -2.47
C MET A 228 -8.32 1.70 -3.95
N ALA A 229 -9.51 2.15 -4.35
CA ALA A 229 -9.78 2.54 -5.73
C ALA A 229 -9.85 4.07 -5.86
N ILE A 230 -9.39 4.59 -6.99
CA ILE A 230 -9.54 5.98 -7.39
C ILE A 230 -10.33 5.98 -8.69
N CYS A 231 -11.49 6.61 -8.69
CA CYS A 231 -12.42 6.63 -9.83
C CYS A 231 -12.75 8.08 -10.23
N PRO A 232 -13.25 8.31 -11.46
CA PRO A 232 -13.72 9.62 -11.88
C PRO A 232 -14.92 10.05 -11.02
N GLY A 233 -15.02 11.35 -10.73
CA GLY A 233 -16.08 11.95 -9.91
C GLY A 233 -16.86 13.05 -10.62
N ARG A 234 -16.90 13.03 -11.94
CA ARG A 234 -17.51 14.06 -12.80
C ARG A 234 -19.02 13.86 -12.84
N GLY A 235 -19.73 14.72 -12.12
CA GLY A 235 -21.20 14.72 -12.09
C GLY A 235 -21.82 13.63 -11.23
N ASP A 236 -23.14 13.65 -11.11
CA ASP A 236 -23.86 12.87 -10.09
C ASP A 236 -23.85 11.36 -10.36
N ARG A 237 -23.80 10.95 -11.63
CA ARG A 237 -23.79 9.54 -12.03
C ARG A 237 -22.49 8.84 -11.59
N GLU A 238 -21.35 9.49 -11.81
CA GLU A 238 -20.05 8.94 -11.38
C GLU A 238 -19.93 8.94 -9.86
N LYS A 239 -20.50 9.95 -9.19
CA LYS A 239 -20.59 10.01 -7.72
C LYS A 239 -21.41 8.90 -7.07
N GLN A 240 -22.42 8.40 -7.76
CA GLN A 240 -23.23 7.29 -7.29
C GLN A 240 -22.67 5.92 -7.67
N HIS A 241 -21.68 5.87 -8.57
CA HIS A 241 -21.09 4.62 -9.00
C HIS A 241 -20.15 4.08 -7.92
N ILE A 242 -20.35 2.82 -7.53
CA ILE A 242 -19.45 2.11 -6.64
C ILE A 242 -18.73 1.03 -7.46
N PRO A 243 -17.38 1.04 -7.50
CA PRO A 243 -16.63 0.06 -8.26
C PRO A 243 -16.80 -1.35 -7.66
N ALA A 244 -16.71 -2.36 -8.53
CA ALA A 244 -16.81 -3.75 -8.12
C ALA A 244 -15.77 -4.08 -7.03
N GLY A 245 -16.19 -4.83 -6.00
CA GLY A 245 -15.35 -5.17 -4.85
C GLY A 245 -15.33 -4.10 -3.74
N PHE A 246 -15.96 -2.93 -3.94
CA PHE A 246 -16.03 -1.83 -2.97
C PHE A 246 -17.45 -1.47 -2.52
N HIS A 247 -18.43 -2.36 -2.75
CA HIS A 247 -19.78 -2.15 -2.23
C HIS A 247 -19.73 -1.87 -0.72
N PRO A 248 -20.42 -0.85 -0.20
CA PRO A 248 -20.45 -0.61 1.22
C PRO A 248 -21.12 -1.81 1.91
N THR A 249 -20.50 -2.31 2.97
CA THR A 249 -21.31 -2.84 4.07
C THR A 249 -22.10 -1.67 4.62
N TRP A 250 -23.42 -1.85 4.72
CA TRP A 250 -24.38 -0.99 5.41
C TRP A 250 -23.78 -0.03 6.46
N GLU A 251 -24.26 1.22 6.52
CA GLU A 251 -23.83 2.24 7.50
C GLU A 251 -23.66 1.62 8.90
N GLY A 252 -22.43 1.57 9.41
CA GLY A 252 -22.10 1.06 10.74
C GLY A 252 -21.35 -0.27 10.80
N ALA A 253 -20.96 -0.87 9.67
CA ALA A 253 -19.98 -1.95 9.71
C ALA A 253 -18.57 -1.37 9.90
N GLU A 254 -18.11 -1.39 11.14
CA GLU A 254 -16.72 -1.14 11.49
C GLU A 254 -15.79 -2.04 10.64
N THR A 255 -14.88 -1.38 9.91
CA THR A 255 -13.82 -1.95 9.07
C THR A 255 -12.70 -2.61 9.87
#